data_AF-A0AAD3CVX6-F1
#
_entry.id   AF-A0AAD3CVX6-F1
#
_cell.length_a   1.000
_cell.length_b   1.000
_cell.length_c   1.000
_cell.angle_alpha   90.00
_cell.angle_beta   90.00
_cell.angle_gamma   90.00
#
_symmetry.space_group_name_H-M   'P 1'
#
loop_
_entity.id
_entity.type
_entity.pdbx_description
1 polymer ?
#
loop_
_entity_poly.entity_id
_entity_poly.type
_entity_poly.pdbx_seq_one_letter_code
_entity_poly.pdbx_strand_id
1 'polypeptide(L)' 'MPRGTNSQGNSYNTPGGTNSSGGSSYHYSNSNGSYYYSNDNGSSYYNSGSGYSQYTSPSGSTSRSYGGKK' A
#
# COMPACT_ATOMS: atom_id res chain seq x y z
N MET A 1 2.93 -15.79 -8.93
CA MET A 1 2.92 -14.49 -8.24
C MET A 1 1.53 -13.88 -8.45
N PRO A 2 0.70 -13.71 -7.41
CA PRO A 2 -0.66 -13.21 -7.60
C PRO A 2 -0.60 -11.75 -8.04
N ARG A 3 -1.00 -11.51 -9.29
CA ARG A 3 -1.27 -10.20 -9.84
C ARG A 3 -2.67 -10.27 -10.43
N GLY A 4 -3.53 -9.35 -10.03
CA GLY A 4 -4.89 -9.28 -10.54
C GLY A 4 -5.26 -7.85 -10.85
N THR A 5 -6.17 -7.69 -11.80
CA THR A 5 -6.70 -6.41 -12.21
C THR A 5 -8.20 -6.48 -12.06
N ASN A 6 -8.79 -5.57 -11.30
CA ASN A 6 -10.24 -5.52 -11.15
C ASN A 6 -10.88 -4.82 -12.36
N SER A 7 -12.21 -4.91 -12.49
CA SER A 7 -12.95 -4.32 -13.62
C SER A 7 -12.85 -2.78 -13.71
N GLN A 8 -12.25 -2.12 -12.71
CA GLN A 8 -12.02 -0.68 -12.67
C GLN A 8 -10.59 -0.32 -13.13
N GLY A 9 -9.78 -1.31 -13.51
CA GLY A 9 -8.38 -1.13 -13.93
C GLY A 9 -7.38 -1.10 -12.76
N ASN A 10 -7.83 -1.28 -11.51
CA ASN A 10 -6.93 -1.29 -10.37
C ASN A 10 -6.15 -2.60 -10.38
N SER A 11 -4.83 -2.48 -10.29
CA SER A 11 -3.93 -3.64 -10.32
C SER A 11 -3.33 -3.84 -8.94
N TYR A 12 -3.48 -5.04 -8.41
CA TYR A 12 -2.74 -5.46 -7.23
C TYR A 12 -1.65 -6.42 -7.65
N ASN A 13 -0.47 -6.21 -7.09
CA ASN A 13 0.62 -7.13 -7.19
C ASN A 13 1.01 -7.56 -5.78
N THR A 14 1.11 -8.85 -5.57
CA THR A 14 1.90 -9.38 -4.46
C THR A 14 3.27 -9.65 -5.03
N PRO A 15 4.24 -8.71 -4.94
CA PRO A 15 5.62 -9.07 -5.19
C PRO A 15 5.91 -10.18 -4.20
N GLY A 16 6.14 -11.39 -4.70
CA GLY A 16 6.33 -12.58 -3.86
C GLY A 16 7.33 -12.25 -2.76
N GLY A 17 6.80 -12.11 -1.54
CA GLY A 17 7.60 -11.80 -0.36
C GLY A 17 8.51 -12.97 -0.10
N THR A 18 9.77 -12.82 -0.48
CA THR A 18 10.79 -13.83 -0.29
C THR A 18 11.41 -13.61 1.09
N ASN A 19 10.65 -13.82 2.17
CA ASN A 19 11.24 -14.05 3.49
C ASN A 19 10.20 -14.58 4.49
N SER A 20 10.50 -15.75 5.05
CA SER A 20 10.10 -16.21 6.39
C SER A 20 8.62 -16.21 6.78
N SER A 21 8.01 -17.39 6.72
CA SER A 21 7.13 -17.98 7.75
C SER A 21 5.90 -17.23 8.31
N GLY A 22 5.45 -16.06 7.82
CA GLY A 22 4.29 -15.44 8.49
C GLY A 22 3.53 -14.29 7.83
N GLY A 23 4.10 -13.53 6.90
CA GLY A 23 3.40 -12.39 6.30
C GLY A 23 3.75 -12.19 4.84
N SER A 24 2.77 -11.68 4.08
CA SER A 24 2.96 -11.36 2.68
C SER A 24 2.97 -9.84 2.54
N SER A 25 3.99 -9.30 1.86
CA SER A 25 3.99 -7.89 1.48
C SER A 25 3.02 -7.68 0.31
N TYR A 26 2.11 -6.71 0.42
CA TYR A 26 1.07 -6.46 -0.57
C TYR A 26 1.26 -5.08 -1.19
N HIS A 27 1.19 -4.99 -2.52
CA HIS A 27 1.22 -3.72 -3.23
C HIS A 27 -0.06 -3.56 -4.03
N TYR A 28 -0.77 -2.47 -3.75
CA TYR A 28 -1.98 -2.10 -4.46
C TYR A 28 -1.70 -0.83 -5.26
N SER A 29 -2.03 -0.82 -6.54
CA SER A 29 -1.94 0.38 -7.37
C SER A 29 -3.28 0.61 -8.05
N ASN A 30 -3.91 1.72 -7.70
CA ASN A 30 -5.16 2.14 -8.28
C ASN A 30 -4.94 2.94 -9.55
N SER A 31 -5.90 2.88 -10.46
CA SER A 31 -5.86 3.64 -11.72
C SER A 31 -5.93 5.15 -11.51
N ASN A 32 -6.43 5.60 -10.35
CA ASN A 32 -6.46 7.01 -9.96
C ASN A 32 -5.09 7.56 -9.49
N GLY A 33 -4.02 6.76 -9.54
CA GLY A 33 -2.68 7.14 -9.11
C GLY A 33 -2.41 6.92 -7.62
N SER A 34 -3.42 6.50 -6.85
CA SER A 34 -3.20 6.08 -5.46
C SER A 34 -2.55 4.70 -5.39
N TYR A 35 -1.70 4.49 -4.38
CA TYR A 35 -1.05 3.21 -4.13
C TYR A 35 -1.02 2.89 -2.64
N TYR A 36 -0.98 1.60 -2.34
CA TYR A 36 -0.92 1.07 -0.99
C TYR A 36 0.18 0.02 -0.90
N TYR A 37 0.92 0.05 0.19
CA TYR A 37 1.98 -0.89 0.54
C TYR A 37 1.62 -1.50 1.88
N SER A 38 1.58 -2.82 1.96
CA SER A 38 1.57 -3.57 3.22
C SER A 38 2.90 -4.27 3.33
N ASN A 39 3.60 -4.05 4.42
CA ASN A 39 4.84 -4.75 4.72
C ASN A 39 4.55 -5.99 5.56
N ASP A 40 5.39 -7.01 5.42
CA ASP A 40 5.35 -8.23 6.24
C ASP A 40 5.40 -7.95 7.77
N ASN A 41 6.13 -6.89 8.16
CA ASN A 41 6.23 -6.48 9.56
C ASN A 41 4.91 -5.93 10.16
N GLY A 42 3.80 -5.90 9.40
CA GLY A 42 2.50 -5.38 9.82
C GLY A 42 2.31 -3.87 9.61
N SER A 43 3.35 -3.14 9.19
CA SER A 43 3.21 -1.74 8.81
C SER A 43 2.56 -1.61 7.45
N SER A 44 1.86 -0.50 7.22
CA SER A 44 1.22 -0.19 5.96
C SER A 44 1.45 1.26 5.57
N TYR A 45 1.48 1.55 4.28
CA TYR A 45 1.63 2.88 3.73
C TYR A 45 0.65 3.09 2.59
N TYR A 46 -0.19 4.11 2.71
CA TYR A 46 -1.16 4.50 1.72
C TYR A 46 -0.80 5.86 1.14
N ASN A 47 -0.91 6.03 -0.16
CA ASN A 47 -0.77 7.30 -0.83
C ASN A 47 -1.94 7.46 -1.79
N SER A 48 -2.67 8.56 -1.67
CA SER A 48 -3.84 8.88 -2.51
C SER A 48 -3.48 9.39 -3.91
N GLY A 49 -2.21 9.70 -4.20
CA GLY A 49 -1.80 10.42 -5.41
C GLY A 49 -2.22 11.90 -5.45
N SER A 50 -3.11 12.34 -4.56
CA SER A 50 -3.70 13.69 -4.52
C SER A 50 -3.04 14.60 -3.48
N GLY A 51 -1.88 14.18 -2.95
CA GLY A 51 -1.16 14.86 -1.88
C GLY A 51 -1.41 14.28 -0.48
N TYR A 52 -2.31 13.32 -0.32
CA TYR A 52 -2.47 12.63 0.96
C TYR A 52 -1.63 11.35 1.02
N SER A 53 -0.89 11.18 2.10
CA SER A 53 -0.15 9.96 2.45
C SER A 53 -0.45 9.57 3.89
N GLN A 54 -0.63 8.29 4.16
CA GLN A 54 -0.85 7.74 5.49
C GLN A 54 0.13 6.59 5.71
N TYR A 55 0.91 6.65 6.76
CA TYR A 55 1.72 5.55 7.25
C TYR A 55 1.09 4.97 8.52
N THR A 56 0.98 3.66 8.60
CA THR A 56 0.46 2.91 9.74
C THR A 56 1.57 2.00 10.23
N SER A 57 2.03 2.19 11.47
CA SER A 57 3.01 1.31 12.07
C SER A 57 2.39 -0.05 12.42
N PRO A 58 3.21 -1.10 12.66
CA PRO A 58 2.70 -2.41 13.09
C PRO A 58 1.93 -2.34 14.42
N SER A 59 2.27 -1.37 15.26
CA SER A 59 1.61 -1.09 16.53
C SER A 59 0.25 -0.38 16.37
N GLY A 60 -0.18 -0.10 15.13
CA GLY A 60 -1.43 0.59 14.82
C GLY A 60 -1.35 2.12 14.84
N SER A 61 -0.16 2.71 15.06
CA SER A 61 0.01 4.16 15.06
C SER A 61 -0.05 4.69 13.64
N THR A 62 -1.05 5.53 13.34
CA THR A 62 -1.20 6.13 12.01
C THR A 62 -0.67 7.56 11.96
N SER A 63 0.33 7.80 11.11
CA SER A 63 0.84 9.13 10.74
C SER A 63 0.27 9.53 9.38
N ARG A 64 -0.53 10.59 9.35
CA ARG A 64 -1.18 11.09 8.15
C ARG A 64 -0.53 12.41 7.76
N SER A 65 -0.01 12.48 6.54
CA SER A 65 0.52 13.69 5.94
C SER A 65 -0.41 14.14 4.83
N TYR A 66 -0.88 15.38 4.93
CA TYR A 66 -1.57 16.06 3.85
C TYR A 66 -0.55 17.02 3.26
N GLY A 67 -0.02 16.68 2.10
CA GLY A 67 0.78 17.55 1.25
C GLY A 67 -0.07 18.75 0.88
N GLY A 68 -0.05 19.76 1.74
CA GLY A 68 -0.65 21.05 1.49
C GLY A 68 0.02 21.65 0.27
N LYS A 69 -0.73 21.80 -0.81
CA LYS A 69 -0.44 22.84 -1.80
C LYS A 69 -0.40 24.16 -1.03
N LYS A 70 0.80 24.72 -0.86
CA LYS A 70 0.98 26.11 -0.51
C LYS A 70 1.04 26.93 -1.79
#